data_AF-A0A5C6EGZ7-F1
#
_entry.id   AF-A0A5C6EGZ7-F1
#
_cell.length_a   1.000
_cell.length_b   1.000
_cell.length_c   1.000
_cell.angle_alpha   90.00
_cell.angle_beta   90.00
_cell.angle_gamma   90.00
#
_symmetry.space_group_name_H-M   'P 1'
#
loop_
_entity.id
_entity.type
_entity.pdbx_description
1 polymer ?
#
loop_
_entity_poly.entity_id
_entity_poly.type
_entity_poly.pdbx_seq_one_letter_code
_entity_poly.pdbx_strand_id
1 'polypeptide(L)'
;MQLSNDVTVSCTSGQSRAVSNEQDSFALDPWEQGLINEVRRLFAGESQVILEQVHERVDRVVLDYVLAQTSGNISQASKRLGVSRPTLRNRSRALGLYTQPTA
;
A
#
# COMPACT_ATOMS: atom_id res chain seq x y z
N MET A 1 21.73 -6.45 72.41
CA MET A 1 20.41 -6.44 71.76
C MET A 1 20.65 -5.97 70.32
N GLN A 2 20.88 -6.90 69.40
CA GLN A 2 19.95 -7.31 68.32
C GLN A 2 19.72 -6.20 67.27
N LEU A 3 20.43 -6.29 66.13
CA LEU A 3 19.98 -6.75 64.78
C LEU A 3 19.52 -5.55 63.92
N SER A 4 20.36 -5.02 63.03
CA SER A 4 20.57 -5.44 61.63
C SER A 4 19.27 -5.51 60.82
N ASN A 5 19.07 -4.55 59.92
CA ASN A 5 18.26 -4.73 58.71
C ASN A 5 19.09 -4.27 57.50
N ASP A 6 19.72 -5.28 56.90
CA ASP A 6 20.33 -5.27 55.59
C ASP A 6 19.19 -5.25 54.56
N VAL A 7 19.02 -4.13 53.84
CA VAL A 7 18.17 -4.13 52.64
C VAL A 7 19.02 -4.70 51.51
N THR A 8 18.91 -6.02 51.37
CA THR A 8 19.46 -6.77 50.25
C THR A 8 18.71 -6.38 48.97
N VAL A 9 19.37 -5.62 48.10
CA VAL A 9 18.91 -5.42 46.72
C VAL A 9 19.30 -6.65 45.91
N SER A 10 18.43 -7.65 45.93
CA SER A 10 18.56 -8.87 45.13
C SER A 10 17.93 -8.66 43.74
N CYS A 11 18.77 -8.88 42.73
CA CYS A 11 18.47 -9.41 41.40
C CYS A 11 17.00 -9.41 40.93
N THR A 12 16.69 -8.55 39.96
CA THR A 12 15.61 -8.83 39.00
C THR A 12 16.23 -9.32 37.70
N SER A 13 16.01 -10.61 37.47
CA SER A 13 16.41 -11.37 36.30
C SER A 13 16.11 -10.63 35.00
N GLY A 14 17.04 -10.74 34.05
CA GLY A 14 16.84 -10.39 32.65
C GLY A 14 15.54 -11.00 32.16
N GLN A 15 14.55 -10.14 31.97
CA GLN A 15 13.31 -10.50 31.33
C GLN A 15 13.63 -10.64 29.84
N SER A 16 13.96 -11.87 29.44
CA SER A 16 13.80 -12.31 28.06
C SER A 16 12.40 -11.89 27.62
N ARG A 17 12.31 -10.81 26.83
CA ARG A 17 11.14 -10.57 25.98
C ARG A 17 11.16 -11.70 24.96
N ALA A 18 10.54 -12.82 25.34
CA ALA A 18 9.84 -13.64 24.40
C ALA A 18 8.92 -12.68 23.65
N VAL A 19 9.35 -12.26 22.46
CA VAL A 19 8.46 -11.66 21.48
C VAL A 19 7.53 -12.80 21.15
N SER A 20 6.43 -12.87 21.90
CA SER A 20 5.29 -13.70 21.57
C SER A 20 4.93 -13.32 20.15
N ASN A 21 5.31 -14.19 19.22
CA ASN A 21 4.88 -14.13 17.84
C ASN A 21 3.43 -14.58 17.86
N GLU A 22 2.56 -13.67 18.30
CA GLU A 22 1.13 -13.74 18.07
C GLU A 22 0.96 -13.65 16.56
N GLN A 23 1.05 -14.83 15.94
CA GLN A 23 0.74 -15.06 14.54
C GLN A 23 -0.77 -14.85 14.39
N ASP A 24 -1.13 -13.58 14.37
CA ASP A 24 -2.45 -13.11 13.99
C ASP A 24 -2.67 -13.60 12.55
N SER A 25 -3.37 -14.71 12.44
CA SER A 25 -3.75 -15.33 11.17
C SER A 25 -4.87 -14.52 10.56
N PHE A 26 -4.59 -13.27 10.20
CA PHE A 26 -5.46 -12.51 9.33
C PHE A 26 -5.27 -13.05 7.92
N ALA A 27 -6.25 -13.81 7.46
CA ALA A 27 -6.35 -14.12 6.03
C ALA A 27 -6.40 -12.77 5.29
N LEU A 28 -5.35 -12.49 4.52
CA LEU A 28 -5.26 -11.29 3.70
C LEU A 28 -6.41 -11.29 2.70
N ASP A 29 -6.95 -10.11 2.41
CA ASP A 29 -7.97 -9.99 1.39
C ASP A 29 -7.41 -10.47 0.03
N PRO A 30 -8.22 -11.08 -0.85
CA PRO A 30 -7.74 -11.61 -2.13
C PRO A 30 -7.00 -10.56 -2.99
N TRP A 31 -7.41 -9.30 -2.90
CA TRP A 31 -6.76 -8.20 -3.63
C TRP A 31 -5.39 -7.85 -3.04
N GLU A 32 -5.23 -7.85 -1.72
CA GLU A 32 -3.95 -7.65 -1.04
C GLU A 32 -2.99 -8.79 -1.38
N GLN A 33 -3.49 -10.03 -1.36
CA GLN A 33 -2.72 -11.19 -1.75
C GLN A 33 -2.25 -11.10 -3.21
N GLY A 34 -3.11 -10.62 -4.10
CA GLY A 34 -2.78 -10.35 -5.50
C GLY A 34 -1.68 -9.29 -5.65
N LEU A 35 -1.79 -8.18 -4.91
CA LEU A 35 -0.79 -7.12 -4.92
C LEU A 35 0.56 -7.61 -4.37
N ILE A 36 0.56 -8.38 -3.28
CA ILE A 36 1.77 -8.98 -2.71
C ILE A 36 2.45 -9.91 -3.72
N ASN A 37 1.69 -10.71 -4.46
CA ASN A 37 2.25 -11.58 -5.49
C ASN A 37 2.90 -10.78 -6.62
N GLU A 38 2.32 -9.64 -7.02
CA GLU A 38 2.92 -8.76 -8.01
C GLU A 38 4.20 -8.09 -7.51
N VAL A 39 4.20 -7.60 -6.26
CA VAL A 39 5.41 -7.03 -5.64
C VAL A 39 6.52 -8.08 -5.54
N ARG A 40 6.19 -9.31 -5.14
CA ARG A 40 7.15 -10.44 -5.10
C ARG A 40 7.73 -10.72 -6.50
N ARG A 41 6.90 -10.70 -7.54
CA ARG A 41 7.33 -10.88 -8.93
C ARG A 41 8.31 -9.78 -9.36
N LEU A 42 8.01 -8.52 -9.05
CA LEU A 42 8.88 -7.38 -9.38
C LEU A 42 10.20 -7.41 -8.60
N PHE A 43 10.15 -7.80 -7.33
CA PHE A 43 11.34 -7.95 -6.49
C PHE A 43 12.24 -9.08 -6.98
N ALA A 44 11.67 -10.23 -7.34
CA ALA A 44 12.42 -11.35 -7.92
C ALA A 44 13.04 -11.02 -9.28
N GLY A 45 12.47 -10.05 -10.02
CA GLY A 45 13.04 -9.50 -11.24
C GLY A 45 14.06 -8.37 -11.02
N GLU A 46 14.50 -8.15 -9.77
CA GLU A 46 15.49 -7.14 -9.38
C GLU A 46 15.13 -5.69 -9.78
N SER A 47 13.83 -5.41 -9.91
CA SER A 47 13.36 -4.07 -10.26
C SER A 47 13.77 -3.04 -9.21
N GLN A 48 14.36 -1.94 -9.65
CA GLN A 48 14.76 -0.82 -8.79
C GLN A 48 13.63 0.22 -8.60
N VAL A 49 12.51 0.08 -9.31
CA VAL A 49 11.41 1.07 -9.36
C VAL A 49 10.04 0.41 -9.12
N ILE A 50 9.97 -0.52 -8.16
CA ILE A 50 8.77 -1.30 -7.84
C ILE A 50 7.55 -0.40 -7.59
N LEU A 51 7.72 0.65 -6.80
CA LEU A 51 6.62 1.55 -6.43
C LEU A 51 5.99 2.22 -7.66
N GLU A 52 6.82 2.71 -8.60
CA GLU A 52 6.34 3.32 -9.83
C GLU A 52 5.59 2.32 -10.71
N GLN A 53 6.12 1.11 -10.88
CA GLN A 53 5.46 0.07 -11.67
C GLN A 53 4.12 -0.38 -11.06
N VAL A 54 4.06 -0.51 -9.74
CA VAL A 54 2.81 -0.82 -9.03
C VAL A 54 1.80 0.32 -9.20
N HIS A 55 2.22 1.58 -9.02
CA HIS A 55 1.35 2.73 -9.23
C HIS A 55 0.84 2.81 -10.67
N GLU A 56 1.71 2.61 -11.67
CA GLU A 56 1.30 2.61 -13.08
C GLU A 56 0.24 1.54 -13.35
N ARG A 57 0.43 0.34 -12.79
CA ARG A 57 -0.50 -0.78 -12.96
C ARG A 57 -1.85 -0.53 -12.28
N VAL A 58 -1.82 -0.06 -11.03
CA VAL A 58 -3.02 0.29 -10.27
C VAL A 58 -3.75 1.44 -10.95
N ASP A 59 -3.04 2.51 -11.31
CA ASP A 59 -3.63 3.67 -11.97
C ASP A 59 -4.27 3.28 -13.30
N ARG A 60 -3.64 2.41 -14.09
CA ARG A 60 -4.23 1.92 -15.34
C ARG A 60 -5.60 1.27 -15.10
N VAL A 61 -5.71 0.40 -14.10
CA VAL A 61 -6.97 -0.30 -13.78
C VAL A 61 -8.02 0.69 -13.24
N VAL A 62 -7.63 1.53 -12.29
CA VAL A 62 -8.54 2.44 -11.60
C VAL A 62 -9.04 3.54 -12.53
N LEU A 63 -8.14 4.18 -13.28
CA LEU A 63 -8.53 5.26 -14.19
C LEU A 63 -9.37 4.75 -15.35
N ASP A 64 -9.00 3.61 -15.95
CA ASP A 64 -9.77 3.03 -17.05
C ASP A 64 -11.21 2.71 -16.62
N TYR A 65 -11.36 2.01 -15.48
CA TYR A 65 -12.67 1.70 -14.92
C TYR A 65 -13.49 2.96 -14.64
N VAL A 66 -12.93 3.94 -13.92
CA VAL A 66 -13.70 5.14 -13.55
C VAL A 66 -14.03 5.99 -14.79
N LEU A 67 -13.12 6.12 -15.75
CA LEU A 67 -13.40 6.83 -17.00
C LEU A 67 -14.50 6.14 -17.81
N ALA A 68 -14.51 4.81 -17.88
CA ALA A 68 -15.59 4.06 -18.52
C ALA A 68 -16.93 4.31 -17.81
N GLN A 69 -16.97 4.27 -16.48
CA GLN A 69 -18.18 4.52 -15.69
C GLN A 69 -18.70 5.96 -15.79
N THR A 70 -17.85 6.93 -16.14
CA THR A 70 -18.26 8.32 -16.38
C THR A 70 -18.35 8.68 -17.87
N SER A 71 -18.29 7.69 -18.77
CA SER A 71 -18.31 7.90 -20.23
C SER A 71 -17.27 8.93 -20.69
N GLY A 72 -16.08 8.91 -20.10
CA GLY A 72 -14.99 9.84 -20.39
C GLY A 72 -15.14 11.24 -19.79
N ASN A 73 -16.17 11.49 -18.96
CA ASN A 73 -16.35 12.79 -18.32
C ASN A 73 -15.30 13.01 -17.22
N ILE A 74 -14.24 13.73 -17.58
CA ILE A 74 -13.10 14.05 -16.70
C ILE A 74 -13.53 14.77 -15.43
N SER A 75 -14.51 15.67 -15.49
CA SER A 75 -14.98 16.39 -14.31
C SER A 75 -15.68 15.48 -13.30
N GLN A 76 -16.46 14.51 -13.78
CA GLN A 76 -17.13 13.54 -12.92
C GLN A 76 -16.13 12.51 -12.39
N ALA A 77 -15.24 12.00 -13.25
CA ALA A 77 -14.20 11.05 -12.87
C ALA A 77 -13.25 11.66 -11.81
N SER A 78 -12.80 12.90 -11.98
CA SER A 78 -11.89 13.54 -11.02
C SER A 78 -12.53 13.72 -9.65
N LYS A 79 -13.83 14.04 -9.61
CA LYS A 79 -14.61 14.12 -8.36
C LYS A 79 -14.69 12.76 -7.67
N ARG A 80 -14.96 11.68 -8.42
CA ARG A 80 -15.04 10.32 -7.86
C ARG A 80 -13.69 9.80 -7.36
N LEU A 81 -12.61 10.13 -8.07
CA LEU A 81 -11.24 9.74 -7.71
C LEU A 81 -10.65 10.61 -6.60
N GLY A 82 -11.29 11.73 -6.23
CA GLY A 82 -10.76 12.66 -5.23
C GLY A 82 -9.51 13.42 -5.67
N VAL A 83 -9.29 13.58 -6.98
CA VAL A 83 -8.12 14.27 -7.54
C VAL A 83 -8.53 15.51 -8.34
N SER A 84 -7.58 16.42 -8.54
CA SER A 84 -7.81 17.57 -9.41
C SER A 84 -7.99 17.12 -10.88
N ARG A 85 -8.79 17.87 -11.65
CA ARG A 85 -8.92 17.66 -13.11
C ARG A 85 -7.57 17.66 -13.85
N PRO A 86 -6.64 18.61 -13.61
CA PRO A 86 -5.34 18.58 -14.29
C PRO A 86 -4.51 17.34 -13.89
N THR A 87 -4.58 16.87 -12.64
CA THR A 87 -3.93 15.62 -12.22
C THR A 87 -4.47 14.42 -13.02
N LEU A 88 -5.79 14.25 -13.07
CA LEU A 88 -6.42 13.15 -13.80
C LEU A 88 -6.06 13.18 -15.29
N ARG A 89 -6.11 14.37 -15.91
CA ARG A 89 -5.78 14.53 -17.34
C ARG A 89 -4.31 14.24 -17.65
N ASN A 90 -3.39 14.68 -16.79
CA ASN A 90 -1.96 14.41 -16.99
C ASN A 90 -1.67 12.93 -16.84
N ARG A 91 -2.26 12.28 -15.83
CA ARG A 91 -2.08 10.85 -15.58
C ARG A 91 -2.73 9.98 -16.66
N SER A 92 -3.93 10.32 -17.13
CA SER A 92 -4.58 9.60 -18.23
C SER A 92 -3.81 9.69 -19.55
N ARG A 93 -3.16 10.83 -19.82
CA ARG A 93 -2.26 11.00 -20.97
C ARG A 93 -0.99 10.17 -20.84
N ALA A 94 -0.35 10.20 -19.68
CA ALA A 94 0.87 9.42 -19.42
C ALA A 94 0.63 7.91 -19.61
N LEU A 95 -0.55 7.43 -19.24
CA LEU A 95 -0.95 6.02 -19.35
C LEU A 95 -1.52 5.64 -20.73
N GLY A 96 -1.68 6.59 -21.65
CA GLY A 96 -2.28 6.36 -22.96
C GLY A 96 -3.79 6.06 -22.93
N LEU A 97 -4.48 6.32 -21.82
CA LEU A 97 -5.92 6.07 -21.65
C LEU A 97 -6.80 7.17 -22.28
N TYR A 98 -6.19 8.27 -22.71
CA TYR A 98 -6.90 9.41 -23.29
C TYR A 98 -6.61 9.51 -24.79
N THR A 99 -7.24 8.63 -25.58
CA THR A 99 -7.46 8.91 -27.00
C THR A 99 -8.60 9.92 -27.06
N GLN A 100 -8.31 11.18 -27.41
CA GLN A 100 -9.39 12.05 -27.84
C GLN A 100 -10.03 11.41 -29.07
N PRO A 101 -11.37 11.33 -29.17
CA PRO A 101 -11.99 11.01 -30.43
C PRO A 101 -11.50 12.06 -31.42
N THR A 102 -10.74 11.63 -32.42
CA THR A 102 -10.50 12.42 -33.62
C THR A 102 -11.87 12.76 -34.18
N ALA A 103 -12.19 14.05 -34.16
CA ALA A 103 -13.37 14.60 -34.81
C ALA A 103 -13.31 14.40 -36.32
#